data_AF-A0A1C5C3J5-F1
#
_entry.id   AF-A0A1C5C3J5-F1
#
_cell.length_a   1.000
_cell.length_b   1.000
_cell.length_c   1.000
_cell.angle_alpha   90.00
_cell.angle_beta   90.00
_cell.angle_gamma   90.00
#
_symmetry.space_group_name_H-M   'P 1'
#
loop_
_entity.id
_entity.type
_entity.pdbx_description
1 polymer ?
#
loop_
_entity_poly.entity_id
_entity_poly.type
_entity_poly.pdbx_seq_one_letter_code
_entity_poly.pdbx_strand_id
1 'polypeptide(L)'
;MNYRALLRGCLLPPGLLRSMLTDTVPTAGSAPPAVGYGLGVYVYATDCGPAYGHGGTAPGCLTFALNGRDGRKQLVAHTNWSPLADTGIDEDFWSAFQRGYCDRA
;
A
#
# COMPACT_ATOMS: atom_id res chain seq x y z
N MET A 1 -8.59 -4.58 7.41
CA MET A 1 -7.48 -4.31 8.36
C MET A 1 -7.51 -2.83 8.75
N ASN A 2 -7.39 -2.46 10.03
CA ASN A 2 -7.36 -1.05 10.45
C ASN A 2 -5.92 -0.51 10.40
N TYR A 3 -5.53 0.08 9.26
CA TYR A 3 -4.19 0.65 9.08
C TYR A 3 -3.86 1.76 10.06
N ARG A 4 -4.85 2.54 10.53
CA ARG A 4 -4.61 3.64 11.45
C ARG A 4 -4.10 3.14 12.79
N ALA A 5 -4.74 2.10 13.33
CA ALA A 5 -4.33 1.48 14.58
C ALA A 5 -2.96 0.78 14.44
N LEU A 6 -2.71 0.10 13.31
CA LEU A 6 -1.42 -0.54 13.04
C LEU A 6 -0.27 0.48 13.02
N LEU A 7 -0.38 1.49 12.15
CA LEU A 7 0.69 2.44 11.87
C LEU A 7 0.99 3.37 13.06
N ARG A 8 0.02 3.57 13.94
CA ARG A 8 0.21 4.28 15.21
C ARG A 8 0.77 3.41 16.34
N GLY A 9 1.08 2.13 16.07
CA GLY A 9 1.64 1.22 17.06
C GLY A 9 0.65 0.77 18.13
N CYS A 10 -0.66 0.87 17.87
CA CYS A 10 -1.68 0.47 18.83
C CYS A 10 -1.96 -1.05 18.81
N LEU A 11 -1.45 -1.77 17.81
CA LEU A 11 -1.72 -3.19 17.62
C LEU A 11 -0.51 -4.09 17.91
N LEU A 12 0.71 -3.57 17.85
CA LEU A 12 1.93 -4.38 17.87
C LEU A 12 3.02 -3.70 18.71
N PRO A 13 3.92 -4.49 19.34
CA PRO A 13 5.13 -3.96 19.95
C PRO A 13 5.99 -3.19 18.93
N PRO A 14 6.76 -2.17 19.35
CA PRO A 14 7.54 -1.33 18.43
C PRO A 14 8.50 -2.11 17.52
N GLY A 15 9.12 -3.18 18.03
CA GLY A 15 10.03 -4.02 17.25
C GLY A 15 9.34 -4.71 16.07
N LEU A 16 8.13 -5.24 16.27
CA LEU A 16 7.38 -5.89 15.20
C LEU A 16 6.84 -4.88 14.19
N LEU A 17 6.39 -3.70 14.65
CA LEU A 17 6.02 -2.61 13.74
C LEU A 17 7.21 -2.15 12.89
N ARG A 18 8.42 -2.08 13.47
CA ARG A 18 9.64 -1.79 12.71
C ARG A 18 9.88 -2.83 11.63
N SER A 19 9.71 -4.11 11.92
CA SER A 19 9.87 -5.17 10.93
C SER A 19 8.79 -5.15 9.83
N MET A 20 7.60 -4.62 10.11
CA MET A 20 6.58 -4.40 9.08
C MET A 20 6.89 -3.21 8.16
N LEU A 21 7.47 -2.12 8.69
CA LEU A 21 7.54 -0.83 7.97
C LEU A 21 8.94 -0.40 7.54
N THR A 22 9.99 -0.90 8.18
CA THR A 22 11.37 -0.40 8.01
C THR A 22 12.34 -1.50 7.61
N ASP A 23 12.24 -2.68 8.22
CA ASP A 23 13.12 -3.82 7.90
C ASP A 23 12.63 -4.52 6.62
N THR A 24 12.49 -3.76 5.53
CA THR A 24 11.92 -4.21 4.25
C THR A 24 12.97 -4.83 3.34
N VAL A 25 12.55 -5.79 2.52
CA VAL A 25 13.34 -6.27 1.38
C VAL A 25 12.97 -5.50 0.11
N PRO A 26 13.91 -5.27 -0.82
CA PRO A 26 13.59 -4.67 -2.11
C PRO A 26 12.61 -5.54 -2.91
N THR A 27 11.66 -4.91 -3.59
CA THR A 27 10.70 -5.58 -4.49
C THR A 27 11.16 -5.55 -5.95
N ALA A 28 12.48 -5.55 -6.19
CA ALA A 28 13.04 -5.59 -7.53
C ALA A 28 12.51 -6.83 -8.29
N GLY A 29 11.88 -6.62 -9.44
CA GLY A 29 11.23 -7.67 -10.22
C GLY A 29 9.74 -7.88 -9.93
N SER A 30 9.17 -7.15 -8.97
CA SER A 30 7.70 -7.01 -8.84
C SER A 30 7.20 -5.89 -9.75
N ALA A 31 5.92 -5.94 -10.14
CA ALA A 31 5.31 -4.83 -10.85
C ALA A 31 5.44 -3.52 -10.04
N PRO A 32 5.85 -2.39 -10.66
CA PRO A 32 5.78 -1.07 -10.05
C PRO A 32 4.38 -0.85 -9.48
N PRO A 33 4.24 -0.08 -8.38
CA PRO A 33 5.15 0.93 -7.84
C PRO A 33 5.78 0.53 -6.49
N ALA A 34 5.70 -0.75 -6.13
CA ALA A 34 6.29 -1.25 -4.91
C ALA A 34 7.82 -1.15 -4.99
N VAL A 35 8.43 -0.56 -3.95
CA VAL A 35 9.89 -0.44 -3.83
C VAL A 35 10.46 -1.21 -2.63
N GLY A 36 9.60 -1.61 -1.69
CA GLY A 36 9.98 -2.44 -0.57
C GLY A 36 8.80 -3.25 -0.04
N TYR A 37 9.10 -4.36 0.62
CA TYR A 37 8.12 -5.18 1.30
C TYR A 37 8.65 -5.61 2.67
N GLY A 38 7.96 -5.22 3.73
CA GLY A 38 8.21 -5.71 5.08
C GLY A 38 7.34 -6.93 5.38
N LEU A 39 7.09 -7.18 6.66
CA LEU A 39 6.16 -8.22 7.08
C LEU A 39 4.71 -7.83 6.74
N GLY A 40 4.23 -8.21 5.55
CA GLY A 40 2.83 -8.02 5.14
C GLY A 40 2.45 -6.58 4.77
N VAL A 41 3.43 -5.72 4.52
CA VAL A 41 3.21 -4.31 4.14
C VAL A 41 4.19 -3.92 3.03
N TYR A 42 3.64 -3.45 1.92
CA TYR A 42 4.38 -2.79 0.86
C TYR A 42 4.71 -1.34 1.22
N VAL A 43 5.88 -0.91 0.78
CA VAL A 43 6.25 0.49 0.61
C VAL A 43 6.14 0.81 -0.88
N TYR A 44 5.24 1.73 -1.20
CA TYR A 44 5.02 2.23 -2.56
C TYR A 44 5.69 3.59 -2.74
N ALA A 45 6.39 3.77 -3.85
CA ALA A 45 6.83 5.10 -4.26
C ALA A 45 5.62 5.84 -4.89
N THR A 46 5.21 6.95 -4.29
CA THR A 46 4.20 7.86 -4.85
C THR A 46 4.81 9.21 -5.15
N ASP A 47 4.15 10.01 -5.99
CA ASP A 47 4.63 11.34 -6.37
C ASP A 47 4.84 12.30 -5.18
N CYS A 48 4.18 12.05 -4.05
CA CYS A 48 4.30 12.83 -2.82
C CYS A 48 5.11 12.13 -1.71
N GLY A 49 5.87 11.09 -2.05
CA GLY A 49 6.75 10.35 -1.14
C GLY A 49 6.30 8.91 -0.86
N PRO A 50 6.92 8.22 0.11
CA PRO A 50 6.60 6.82 0.39
C PRO A 50 5.21 6.68 1.03
N ALA A 51 4.46 5.70 0.56
CA ALA A 51 3.19 5.28 1.15
C ALA A 51 3.25 3.81 1.58
N TYR A 52 2.52 3.47 2.63
CA TYR A 52 2.52 2.16 3.27
C TYR A 52 1.16 1.50 3.10
N GLY A 53 1.16 0.23 2.74
CA GLY A 53 -0.10 -0.51 2.68
C GLY A 53 0.02 -1.83 1.96
N HIS A 54 -1.06 -2.25 1.30
CA HIS A 54 -1.10 -3.50 0.57
C HIS A 54 -2.18 -3.45 -0.50
N GLY A 55 -1.95 -4.15 -1.61
CA GLY A 55 -2.91 -4.45 -2.66
C GLY A 55 -3.50 -5.85 -2.50
N GLY A 56 -4.75 -6.06 -2.88
CA GLY A 56 -5.41 -7.36 -2.78
C GLY A 56 -6.19 -7.61 -4.05
N THR A 57 -5.97 -8.78 -4.64
CA THR A 57 -6.68 -9.23 -5.81
C THR A 57 -7.47 -10.49 -5.47
N ALA A 58 -8.74 -10.51 -5.83
CA ALA A 58 -9.63 -11.66 -5.75
C ALA A 58 -10.49 -11.71 -7.03
N PRO A 59 -11.18 -12.83 -7.34
CA PRO A 59 -12.02 -12.91 -8.53
C PRO A 59 -13.04 -11.77 -8.55
N GLY A 60 -12.96 -10.89 -9.56
CA GLY A 60 -13.84 -9.73 -9.67
C GLY A 60 -13.60 -8.61 -8.65
N CYS A 61 -12.48 -8.61 -7.91
CA CYS A 61 -12.19 -7.60 -6.90
C CYS A 61 -10.72 -7.18 -6.92
N LEU A 62 -10.49 -5.86 -6.98
CA LEU A 62 -9.19 -5.26 -6.74
C LEU A 62 -9.30 -4.28 -5.57
N THR A 63 -8.37 -4.31 -4.64
CA THR A 63 -8.35 -3.38 -3.50
C THR A 63 -6.93 -2.89 -3.26
N PHE A 64 -6.75 -1.60 -3.04
CA PHE A 64 -5.48 -1.05 -2.60
C PHE A 64 -5.67 -0.07 -1.47
N ALA A 65 -4.75 -0.06 -0.51
CA ALA A 65 -4.70 0.91 0.57
C ALA A 65 -3.35 1.63 0.56
N LEU A 66 -3.37 2.96 0.55
CA LEU A 66 -2.20 3.80 0.75
C LEU A 66 -2.36 4.60 2.04
N ASN A 67 -1.30 4.63 2.83
CA ASN A 67 -1.28 5.31 4.12
C ASN A 67 0.04 6.05 4.31
N GLY A 68 0.00 7.22 4.95
CA GLY A 68 1.20 7.86 5.47
C GLY A 68 1.79 7.05 6.61
N ARG A 69 3.10 7.19 6.87
CA ARG A 69 3.81 6.42 7.92
C ARG A 69 3.17 6.54 9.31
N ASP A 70 2.53 7.68 9.60
CA ASP A 70 1.86 7.98 10.86
C ASP A 70 0.36 7.58 10.90
N GLY A 71 -0.15 7.02 9.79
CA GLY A 71 -1.54 6.61 9.63
C GLY A 71 -2.57 7.75 9.64
N ARG A 72 -2.16 9.02 9.52
CA ARG A 72 -3.09 10.17 9.46
C ARG A 72 -3.74 10.29 8.08
N LYS A 73 -2.91 10.30 7.04
CA LYS A 73 -3.32 10.33 5.64
C LYS A 73 -3.60 8.91 5.16
N GLN A 74 -4.81 8.64 4.68
CA GLN A 74 -5.22 7.31 4.23
C GLN A 74 -6.16 7.44 3.03
N LEU A 75 -5.97 6.58 2.04
CA LEU A 75 -6.90 6.39 0.94
C LEU A 75 -6.98 4.90 0.60
N VAL A 76 -8.20 4.40 0.40
CA VAL A 76 -8.46 3.04 -0.06
C VAL A 76 -9.26 3.12 -1.34
N ALA A 77 -8.84 2.39 -2.35
CA ALA A 77 -9.57 2.20 -3.60
C ALA A 77 -9.99 0.75 -3.73
N HIS A 78 -11.20 0.54 -4.24
CA HIS A 78 -11.76 -0.77 -4.50
C HIS A 78 -12.49 -0.76 -5.84
N THR A 79 -12.30 -1.81 -6.64
CA THR A 79 -13.04 -2.04 -7.87
C THR A 79 -13.68 -3.42 -7.83
N ASN A 80 -14.86 -3.52 -8.45
CA ASN A 80 -15.58 -4.77 -8.68
C ASN A 80 -15.16 -5.45 -10.00
N TRP A 81 -13.89 -5.27 -10.38
CA TRP A 81 -13.31 -5.89 -11.56
C TRP A 81 -11.84 -6.21 -11.33
N SER A 82 -11.47 -7.46 -11.58
CA SER A 82 -10.07 -7.88 -11.70
C SER A 82 -9.99 -9.11 -12.59
N PRO A 83 -9.07 -9.15 -13.57
CA PRO A 83 -8.90 -10.29 -14.46
C PRO A 83 -8.19 -11.49 -13.80
N LEU A 84 -7.83 -11.42 -12.50
CA LEU A 84 -7.00 -12.40 -11.75
C LEU A 84 -5.60 -12.66 -12.31
N ALA A 85 -5.33 -12.31 -13.56
CA ALA A 85 -4.01 -12.32 -14.13
C ALA A 85 -3.13 -11.32 -13.37
N ASP A 86 -2.03 -11.82 -12.79
CA ASP A 86 -1.03 -11.01 -12.10
C ASP A 86 -0.24 -10.18 -13.12
N THR A 87 -0.91 -9.17 -13.64
CA THR A 87 -0.39 -8.22 -14.62
C THR A 87 0.14 -6.95 -13.94
N GLY A 88 0.19 -6.95 -12.61
CA GLY A 88 0.44 -5.76 -11.82
C GLY A 88 -0.81 -4.89 -11.64
N ILE A 89 -0.59 -3.68 -11.13
CA ILE A 89 -1.62 -2.65 -11.04
C ILE A 89 -1.73 -1.94 -12.40
N ASP A 90 -2.95 -1.73 -12.87
CA ASP A 90 -3.19 -0.94 -14.08
C ASP A 90 -2.66 0.49 -13.92
N GLU A 91 -1.95 1.00 -14.93
CA GLU A 91 -1.26 2.31 -14.86
C GLU A 91 -2.23 3.48 -14.68
N ASP A 92 -3.38 3.43 -15.35
CA ASP A 92 -4.41 4.48 -15.25
C ASP A 92 -5.04 4.48 -13.85
N PHE A 93 -5.36 3.29 -13.34
CA PHE A 93 -5.83 3.12 -11.97
C PHE A 93 -4.79 3.65 -10.97
N TRP A 94 -3.53 3.24 -11.09
CA TRP A 94 -2.47 3.71 -10.19
C TRP A 94 -2.33 5.23 -10.23
N SER A 95 -2.28 5.81 -11.43
CA SER A 95 -2.14 7.24 -11.64
C SER A 95 -3.29 8.03 -10.99
N ALA A 96 -4.54 7.60 -11.16
CA ALA A 96 -5.69 8.22 -10.52
C ALA A 96 -5.66 8.05 -8.99
N PHE A 97 -5.31 6.86 -8.52
CA PHE A 97 -5.28 6.53 -7.11
C PHE A 97 -4.19 7.31 -6.35
N GLN A 98 -2.97 7.39 -6.90
CA GLN A 98 -1.90 8.14 -6.26
C GLN A 98 -2.14 9.64 -6.26
N ARG A 99 -2.75 10.21 -7.33
CA ARG A 99 -3.17 11.62 -7.32
C ARG A 99 -4.17 11.89 -6.21
N GLY A 100 -5.23 11.09 -6.16
CA GLY A 100 -6.25 11.20 -5.11
C GLY A 100 -5.68 11.00 -3.71
N TYR A 101 -4.65 10.17 -3.54
CA TYR A 101 -3.93 10.06 -2.27
C TYR A 101 -3.14 11.34 -2.02
N CYS A 102 -2.31 11.78 -2.96
CA CYS A 102 -1.41 12.93 -2.79
C CYS A 102 -2.14 14.24 -2.52
N ASP A 103 -3.33 14.45 -3.12
CA ASP A 103 -4.15 15.65 -2.90
C ASP A 103 -4.80 15.73 -1.50
N ARG A 104 -4.78 14.65 -0.71
CA ARG A 104 -5.28 14.67 0.67
C ARG A 104 -4.26 15.32 1.62
N ALA A 105 -4.76 16.23 2.45
CA ALA A 105 -4.05 16.79 3.60
C ALA A 105 -3.83 15.75 4.72
#